data_AF-A0A7J9SD85-F1
#
_entry.id   AF-A0A7J9SD85-F1
#
_cell.length_a   1.000
_cell.length_b   1.000
_cell.length_c   1.000
_cell.angle_alpha   90.00
_cell.angle_beta   90.00
_cell.angle_gamma   90.00
#
_symmetry.space_group_name_H-M   'P 1'
#
loop_
_entity.id
_entity.type
_entity.pdbx_description
1 polymer ?
#
loop_
_entity_poly.entity_id
_entity_poly.type
_entity_poly.pdbx_seq_one_letter_code
_entity_poly.pdbx_strand_id
1 'polypeptide(L)' 'MSVTGLCQVCETREAEYACHQCGAAVCPVHFEQDRGVCVHCGDPNGTEDVFAETDGDRDVPGFR' A
#
# COMPACT_ATOMS: atom_id res chain seq x y z
N MET A 1 -23.59 -8.26 -11.63
CA MET A 1 -22.89 -9.52 -11.30
C MET A 1 -21.71 -9.14 -10.42
N SER A 2 -21.75 -9.51 -9.14
CA SER A 2 -20.80 -9.05 -8.12
C SER A 2 -19.56 -9.94 -8.17
N VAL A 3 -18.45 -9.41 -8.70
CA VAL A 3 -17.15 -10.07 -8.65
C VAL A 3 -16.82 -10.28 -7.18
N THR A 4 -16.95 -11.51 -6.71
CA THR A 4 -16.59 -11.86 -5.35
C THR A 4 -15.21 -12.49 -5.41
N GLY A 5 -14.25 -11.84 -4.75
CA GLY A 5 -13.17 -12.56 -4.08
C GLY A 5 -11.94 -12.93 -4.90
N LEU A 6 -11.39 -12.04 -5.72
CA LEU A 6 -9.96 -12.14 -6.07
C LEU A 6 -9.14 -11.32 -5.08
N CYS A 7 -7.91 -11.78 -4.83
CA CYS A 7 -6.95 -11.07 -4.03
C CYS A 7 -6.68 -9.71 -4.67
N GLN A 8 -6.95 -8.62 -3.96
CA GLN A 8 -6.76 -7.26 -4.46
C GLN A 8 -5.28 -6.85 -4.56
N VAL A 9 -4.36 -7.73 -4.15
CA VAL A 9 -2.90 -7.50 -4.24
C VAL A 9 -2.33 -8.11 -5.52
N CYS A 10 -2.68 -9.36 -5.85
CA CYS A 10 -2.15 -10.03 -7.04
C CYS A 10 -3.18 -10.24 -8.15
N GLU A 11 -4.46 -10.01 -7.88
CA GLU A 11 -5.61 -10.10 -8.80
C GLU A 11 -5.71 -11.42 -9.57
N THR A 12 -5.02 -12.45 -9.08
CA THR A 12 -4.85 -13.73 -9.77
C THR A 12 -5.47 -14.89 -8.99
N ARG A 13 -5.38 -14.82 -7.66
CA ARG A 13 -5.85 -15.89 -6.76
C ARG A 13 -7.12 -15.45 -6.06
N GLU A 14 -7.95 -16.41 -5.68
CA GLU A 14 -9.12 -16.13 -4.86
C GLU A 14 -8.70 -15.62 -3.47
N ALA A 15 -9.44 -14.64 -2.96
CA ALA A 15 -9.24 -14.07 -1.63
C ALA A 15 -9.93 -14.95 -0.59
N GLU A 16 -9.17 -15.38 0.41
CA GLU A 16 -9.65 -16.20 1.53
C GLU A 16 -9.67 -15.42 2.86
N TYR A 17 -8.89 -14.34 2.93
CA TYR A 17 -8.73 -13.50 4.11
C TYR A 17 -9.12 -12.06 3.79
N ALA A 18 -9.50 -11.30 4.82
CA ALA A 18 -9.76 -9.87 4.72
C ALA A 18 -8.83 -9.12 5.67
N CYS A 19 -8.17 -8.09 5.16
CA CYS A 19 -7.30 -7.25 5.98
C CYS A 19 -8.14 -6.47 7.01
N HIS A 20 -7.81 -6.56 8.30
CA HIS A 20 -8.53 -5.83 9.35
C HIS A 20 -8.27 -4.30 9.34
N GLN A 21 -7.20 -3.85 8.67
CA GLN A 21 -6.88 -2.42 8.55
C GLN A 21 -7.61 -1.75 7.39
N CYS A 22 -7.43 -2.25 6.16
CA CYS A 22 -7.99 -1.62 4.96
C CYS A 22 -9.27 -2.30 4.43
N GLY A 23 -9.65 -3.46 4.96
CA GLY A 23 -10.80 -4.24 4.49
C GLY A 23 -10.57 -4.98 3.16
N ALA A 24 -9.34 -4.96 2.63
CA ALA A 24 -9.02 -5.58 1.34
C ALA A 24 -9.11 -7.11 1.41
N ALA A 25 -9.70 -7.71 0.38
CA ALA A 25 -9.76 -9.16 0.22
C ALA A 25 -8.42 -9.68 -0.32
N VAL A 26 -7.78 -10.59 0.40
CA VAL A 26 -6.42 -11.07 0.10
C VAL A 26 -6.30 -12.59 0.20
N CYS A 27 -5.39 -13.16 -0.59
CA CYS A 27 -5.07 -14.59 -0.54
C CYS A 27 -4.09 -14.87 0.62
N PRO A 28 -3.96 -16.13 1.08
CA PRO A 28 -3.03 -16.52 2.16
C PRO A 28 -1.58 -16.12 1.92
N VAL A 29 -1.18 -15.95 0.65
CA VAL A 29 0.19 -15.55 0.28
C VAL A 29 0.46 -14.08 0.60
N HIS A 30 -0.56 -13.22 0.49
CA HIS A 30 -0.44 -11.77 0.71
C HIS A 30 -1.11 -11.33 2.02
N PHE A 31 -1.39 -12.28 2.91
CA PHE A 31 -1.97 -12.05 4.22
C PHE A 31 -0.96 -12.38 5.32
N GLU A 32 -0.57 -11.37 6.07
CA GLU A 32 0.27 -11.49 7.26
C GLU A 32 -0.56 -12.04 8.41
N GLN A 33 -0.42 -13.35 8.65
CA GLN A 33 -1.14 -14.05 9.70
C GLN A 33 -0.78 -13.57 11.10
N ASP A 34 0.49 -13.23 11.35
CA ASP A 34 0.96 -12.72 12.64
C ASP A 34 0.30 -11.40 13.06
N ARG A 35 -0.06 -10.56 12.08
CA ARG A 35 -0.64 -9.22 12.31
C ARG A 35 -2.11 -9.11 11.89
N GLY A 36 -2.64 -10.10 11.18
CA GLY A 36 -4.01 -10.08 10.65
C GLY A 36 -4.25 -9.03 9.57
N VAL A 37 -3.23 -8.66 8.80
CA VAL A 37 -3.30 -7.58 7.80
C VAL A 37 -2.69 -8.05 6.47
N CYS A 38 -2.94 -7.34 5.37
CA CYS A 38 -2.27 -7.63 4.10
C CYS A 38 -0.82 -7.13 4.10
N VAL A 39 0.01 -7.66 3.20
CA VAL A 39 1.42 -7.24 3.02
C VAL A 39 1.60 -5.72 2.92
N HIS A 40 0.69 -4.99 2.29
CA HIS A 40 0.77 -3.52 2.20
C HIS A 40 0.59 -2.80 3.55
N CYS A 41 -0.28 -3.32 4.42
CA CYS A 41 -0.48 -2.76 5.76
C CYS A 41 0.50 -3.38 6.78
N GLY A 42 1.01 -4.57 6.49
CA GLY A 42 1.96 -5.32 7.29
C GLY A 42 3.40 -4.87 7.09
N ASP A 43 3.71 -4.12 6.04
CA ASP A 43 5.03 -3.59 5.78
C ASP A 43 5.18 -2.17 6.38
N PRO A 44 5.81 -2.01 7.57
CA PRO A 44 6.04 -0.70 8.16
C PRO A 44 7.16 0.08 7.43
N ASN A 45 7.90 -0.56 6.51
CA ASN A 45 9.00 0.03 5.75
C ASN A 45 8.57 0.45 4.33
N GLY A 46 7.27 0.43 4.01
CA GLY A 46 6.75 0.74 2.68
C GLY A 46 6.98 2.18 2.17
N THR A 47 7.65 3.06 2.92
CA THR A 47 8.07 4.41 2.48
C THR A 47 9.29 4.93 3.28
N GLU A 48 10.42 4.24 3.23
CA GLU A 48 11.74 4.87 3.40
C GLU A 48 12.44 4.58 2.06
N ASP A 49 12.76 5.49 1.13
CA ASP A 49 12.91 6.92 1.11
C ASP A 49 12.80 7.33 -0.38
N VAL A 50 11.68 7.89 -0.83
CA VAL A 50 11.69 8.72 -2.05
C VAL A 50 11.64 10.16 -1.60
N PHE A 51 12.85 10.61 -1.26
CA PHE A 51 13.29 11.98 -1.33
C PHE A 51 12.33 13.00 -0.72
N ALA A 52 12.53 13.27 0.57
CA ALA A 52 12.60 14.66 1.00
C ALA A 52 13.76 15.35 0.25
N GLU A 53 13.65 15.52 -1.07
CA GLU A 53 14.48 16.45 -1.81
C GLU A 53 13.98 17.84 -1.46
N THR A 54 14.54 18.33 -0.36
CA THR A 54 15.17 19.64 -0.21
C THR A 54 14.39 20.76 -0.88
N ASP A 55 13.89 21.66 -0.05
CA ASP A 55 13.91 23.11 -0.23
C ASP A 55 14.72 23.55 -1.46
N GLY A 56 14.12 23.39 -2.63
CA GLY A 56 14.47 24.13 -3.81
C GLY A 56 13.99 25.53 -3.53
N ASP A 57 14.83 26.26 -2.80
CA ASP A 57 14.98 27.70 -2.90
C ASP A 57 14.87 28.07 -4.38
N ARG A 58 13.64 28.29 -4.83
CA ARG A 58 13.39 29.00 -6.07
C ARG A 58 13.70 30.42 -5.68
N ASP A 59 14.98 30.74 -5.77
CA ASP A 59 15.52 32.08 -5.95
C ASP A 59 14.55 32.79 -6.90
N VAL A 60 13.61 33.55 -6.32
CA VAL A 60 12.71 34.44 -7.04
C VAL A 60 13.56 35.65 -7.35
N PRO A 61 14.02 35.83 -8.59
CA PRO A 61 14.85 36.96 -8.88
C PRO A 61 13.92 38.17 -8.95
N GLY A 62 13.86 38.92 -7.87
CA GLY A 62 13.22 40.22 -7.83
C GLY A 62 14.03 41.17 -8.72
N PHE A 63 13.58 41.39 -9.96
CA PHE A 63 14.03 42.53 -10.73
C PHE A 63 12.88 43.23 -11.46
N ARG A 64 12.41 44.30 -10.80
CA ARG A 64 11.78 45.55 -11.26
C ARG A 64 10.56 45.47 -12.17
#